data_AF-A0A7J4K5H7-F1
#
_entry.id   AF-A0A7J4K5H7-F1
#
_cell.length_a   1.000
_cell.length_b   1.000
_cell.length_c   1.000
_cell.angle_alpha   90.00
_cell.angle_beta   90.00
_cell.angle_gamma   90.00
#
_symmetry.space_group_name_H-M   'P 1'
#
loop_
_entity.id
_entity.type
_entity.pdbx_description
1 polymer ?
#
loop_
_entity_poly.entity_id
_entity_poly.type
_entity_poly.pdbx_seq_one_letter_code
_entity_poly.pdbx_strand_id
1 'polypeptide(L)'
;MAGTMRKHEVLGLFYQFLGATSIGIGIFNAVWYAVRPLKFGSLTALPAGWDWAVFPLFFGIGAILWSLGAIELKDVEPTSRGRR
;
A
#
# COMPACT_ATOMS: atom_id res chain seq x y z
N MET A 1 14.34 9.13 -26.17
CA MET A 1 13.02 8.65 -25.70
C MET A 1 13.08 7.31 -24.92
N ALA A 2 14.13 6.50 -25.03
CA ALA A 2 14.25 5.24 -24.25
C ALA A 2 14.61 5.42 -22.75
N GLY A 3 15.26 6.54 -22.39
CA GLY A 3 15.70 6.78 -21.01
C GLY A 3 14.61 7.18 -20.01
N THR A 4 13.44 7.61 -20.50
CA THR A 4 12.30 7.98 -19.65
C THR A 4 11.42 6.77 -19.32
N MET A 5 11.15 5.88 -20.29
CA MET A 5 10.37 4.64 -20.06
C MET A 5 10.93 3.80 -18.90
N ARG A 6 12.25 3.56 -18.88
CA ARG A 6 12.89 2.77 -17.81
C ARG A 6 12.80 3.45 -16.43
N LYS A 7 12.69 4.77 -16.37
CA LYS A 7 12.54 5.50 -15.10
C LYS A 7 11.13 5.36 -14.54
N HIS A 8 10.10 5.51 -15.38
CA HIS A 8 8.70 5.33 -14.99
C HIS A 8 8.42 3.89 -14.53
N GLU A 9 9.07 2.89 -15.17
CA GLU A 9 8.93 1.49 -14.76
C GLU A 9 9.50 1.24 -13.35
N VAL A 10 10.71 1.74 -13.09
CA VAL A 10 11.36 1.60 -11.78
C VAL A 10 10.59 2.37 -10.70
N LEU A 11 10.15 3.60 -11.00
CA LEU A 11 9.34 4.41 -10.08
C LEU A 11 7.99 3.75 -9.79
N GLY A 12 7.32 3.25 -10.82
CA GLY A 12 6.03 2.59 -10.71
C GLY A 12 6.09 1.31 -9.86
N LEU A 13 7.07 0.45 -10.12
CA LEU A 13 7.33 -0.75 -9.30
C LEU A 13 7.71 -0.38 -7.86
N PHE A 14 8.51 0.67 -7.66
CA PHE A 14 8.88 1.14 -6.34
C PHE A 14 7.66 1.63 -5.53
N TYR A 15 6.79 2.43 -6.15
CA TYR A 15 5.56 2.89 -5.51
C TYR A 15 4.59 1.76 -5.21
N GLN A 16 4.47 0.77 -6.10
CA GLN A 16 3.67 -0.44 -5.81
C GLN A 16 4.24 -1.26 -4.66
N PHE A 17 5.57 -1.44 -4.61
CA PHE A 17 6.22 -2.13 -3.50
C PHE A 17 5.96 -1.42 -2.17
N LEU A 18 6.12 -0.09 -2.12
CA LEU A 18 5.84 0.68 -0.91
C LEU A 18 4.34 0.65 -0.54
N GLY A 19 3.46 0.79 -1.52
CA GLY A 19 2.01 0.71 -1.32
C GLY A 19 1.58 -0.65 -0.75
N ALA A 20 2.07 -1.75 -1.35
CA ALA A 20 1.82 -3.11 -0.88
C ALA A 20 2.35 -3.34 0.54
N THR A 21 3.57 -2.86 0.82
CA THR A 21 4.19 -2.97 2.14
C THR A 21 3.39 -2.21 3.20
N SER A 22 2.97 -0.98 2.89
CA SER A 22 2.14 -0.17 3.78
C SER A 22 0.80 -0.83 4.08
N ILE A 23 0.12 -1.35 3.06
CA ILE A 23 -1.14 -2.09 3.22
C ILE A 23 -0.92 -3.35 4.06
N GLY A 24 0.15 -4.11 3.80
CA GLY A 24 0.52 -5.30 4.57
C GLY A 24 0.72 -5.01 6.06
N ILE A 25 1.43 -3.92 6.40
CA ILE A 25 1.60 -3.47 7.78
C ILE A 25 0.24 -3.08 8.40
N GLY A 26 -0.61 -2.39 7.64
CA GLY A 26 -1.98 -2.04 8.07
C GLY A 26 -2.81 -3.29 8.41
N ILE A 27 -2.78 -4.31 7.55
CA ILE A 27 -3.48 -5.58 7.77
C ILE A 27 -2.93 -6.30 8.99
N PHE A 28 -1.60 -6.40 9.12
CA PHE A 28 -0.97 -7.03 10.29
C PHE A 28 -1.40 -6.36 11.59
N ASN A 29 -1.37 -5.02 11.65
CA ASN A 29 -1.81 -4.28 12.82
C ASN A 29 -3.30 -4.50 13.10
N ALA A 30 -4.16 -4.48 12.09
CA ALA A 30 -5.59 -4.73 12.24
C ALA A 30 -5.86 -6.10 12.87
N VAL A 31 -5.20 -7.15 12.36
CA VAL A 31 -5.32 -8.51 12.89
C VAL A 31 -4.76 -8.58 14.32
N TRP A 32 -3.62 -7.96 14.58
CA TRP A 32 -3.02 -7.93 15.91
C TRP A 32 -3.93 -7.26 16.94
N TYR A 33 -4.53 -6.13 16.61
CA TYR A 33 -5.49 -5.44 17.48
C TYR A 33 -6.77 -6.24 17.68
N ALA A 34 -7.24 -6.96 16.66
CA ALA A 34 -8.41 -7.84 16.79
C ALA A 34 -8.14 -9.05 17.71
N VAL A 35 -6.91 -9.59 17.70
CA VAL A 35 -6.53 -10.76 18.51
C VAL A 35 -6.14 -10.39 19.94
N ARG A 36 -5.71 -9.15 20.19
CA ARG A 36 -5.26 -8.67 21.51
C ARG A 36 -6.26 -8.95 22.65
N PRO A 37 -7.56 -8.62 22.55
CA PRO A 37 -8.52 -8.91 23.62
C PRO A 37 -8.64 -10.41 23.94
N LEU A 38 -8.53 -11.28 22.93
CA LEU A 38 -8.55 -12.73 23.10
C LEU A 38 -7.28 -13.23 23.79
N LYS A 39 -6.11 -12.67 23.45
CA LYS A 39 -4.82 -13.06 24.02
C LYS A 39 -4.66 -12.61 25.48
N PHE A 40 -5.13 -11.40 25.80
CA PHE A 40 -4.92 -10.78 27.12
C PHE A 40 -6.15 -10.86 28.04
N GLY A 41 -7.27 -11.40 27.56
CA GLY A 41 -8.49 -11.60 28.36
C GLY A 41 -9.11 -10.29 28.87
N SER A 42 -8.80 -9.15 28.24
CA SER A 42 -9.23 -7.83 28.69
C SER A 42 -9.68 -6.93 27.54
N LEU A 43 -10.80 -6.24 27.74
CA LEU A 43 -11.33 -5.22 26.83
C LEU A 43 -10.50 -3.92 26.84
N THR A 44 -9.62 -3.72 27.83
CA THR A 44 -8.65 -2.62 27.83
C THR A 44 -7.57 -2.78 26.76
N ALA A 45 -7.46 -3.96 26.14
CA ALA A 45 -6.55 -4.23 25.04
C ALA A 45 -7.11 -3.85 23.65
N LEU A 46 -8.33 -3.31 23.60
CA LEU A 46 -8.90 -2.74 22.38
C LEU A 46 -8.11 -1.51 21.93
N PRO A 47 -8.01 -1.26 20.61
CA PRO A 47 -7.32 -0.08 20.09
C PRO A 47 -7.98 1.19 20.63
N ALA A 48 -7.17 2.11 21.14
CA ALA A 48 -7.63 3.36 21.73
C ALA A 48 -6.76 4.54 21.28
N GLY A 49 -7.39 5.72 21.18
CA GLY A 49 -6.69 6.96 20.84
C GLY A 49 -5.93 6.88 19.52
N TRP A 50 -4.60 6.96 19.60
CA TRP A 50 -3.71 7.05 18.44
C TRP A 50 -3.69 5.77 17.57
N ASP A 51 -4.06 4.62 18.14
CA ASP A 51 -4.15 3.35 17.42
C ASP A 51 -5.16 3.43 16.25
N TRP A 52 -6.19 4.27 16.37
CA TRP A 52 -7.16 4.50 15.29
C TRP A 52 -6.61 5.36 14.16
N ALA A 53 -5.65 6.25 14.44
CA ALA A 53 -4.99 7.07 13.43
C ALA A 53 -4.00 6.26 12.58
N VAL A 54 -3.47 5.16 13.13
CA VAL A 54 -2.59 4.22 12.42
C VAL A 54 -3.30 3.58 11.22
N PHE A 55 -4.62 3.38 11.31
CA PHE A 55 -5.41 2.74 10.27
C PHE A 55 -5.45 3.56 8.96
N PRO A 56 -5.95 4.82 8.92
CA PRO A 56 -5.91 5.63 7.71
C PRO A 56 -4.48 5.97 7.26
N LEU A 57 -3.50 5.98 8.17
CA LEU A 57 -2.10 6.19 7.80
C LEU A 57 -1.60 5.05 6.89
N PHE A 58 -1.72 3.79 7.33
CA PHE A 58 -1.17 2.66 6.57
C PHE A 58 -2.03 2.25 5.37
N PHE A 59 -3.36 2.28 5.52
CA PHE A 59 -4.26 1.96 4.41
C PHE A 59 -4.38 3.12 3.41
N GLY A 60 -4.47 4.36 3.89
CA GLY A 60 -4.60 5.55 3.04
C GLY A 60 -3.32 5.86 2.27
N ILE A 61 -2.18 5.96 2.95
CA ILE A 61 -0.89 6.18 2.25
C ILE A 61 -0.58 4.99 1.33
N GLY A 62 -0.85 3.76 1.79
CA GLY A 62 -0.68 2.57 0.97
C GLY A 62 -1.50 2.60 -0.33
N ALA A 63 -2.77 2.99 -0.25
CA ALA A 63 -3.64 3.13 -1.42
C ALA A 63 -3.19 4.25 -2.37
N ILE A 64 -2.71 5.39 -1.84
CA ILE A 64 -2.17 6.49 -2.64
C ILE A 64 -0.92 6.03 -3.40
N LEU A 65 0.04 5.41 -2.70
CA LEU A 65 1.27 4.89 -3.31
C LEU A 65 0.97 3.82 -4.35
N TRP A 66 0.04 2.91 -4.07
CA TRP A 66 -0.39 1.90 -5.04
C TRP A 66 -0.98 2.55 -6.29
N SER A 67 -1.82 3.57 -6.14
CA SER A 67 -2.45 4.29 -7.25
C SER A 67 -1.42 5.04 -8.08
N LEU A 68 -0.46 5.72 -7.44
CA LEU A 68 0.65 6.39 -8.12
C LEU A 68 1.51 5.39 -8.90
N GLY A 69 1.85 4.24 -8.30
CA GLY A 69 2.59 3.19 -8.99
C GLY A 69 1.85 2.63 -10.20
N ALA A 70 0.53 2.46 -10.09
CA ALA A 70 -0.30 2.02 -11.21
C ALA A 70 -0.40 3.05 -12.34
N ILE A 71 -0.36 4.35 -12.04
CA ILE A 71 -0.32 5.42 -13.03
C ILE A 71 1.03 5.39 -13.77
N GLU A 72 2.13 5.40 -13.03
CA GLU A 72 3.49 5.35 -13.59
C GLU A 72 3.70 4.12 -14.49
N LEU A 73 3.17 2.95 -14.10
CA LEU A 73 3.28 1.73 -14.91
C LEU A 73 2.37 1.74 -16.15
N LYS A 74 1.23 2.43 -16.11
CA LYS A 74 0.39 2.62 -17.31
C LYS A 74 1.08 3.50 -18.34
N ASP A 75 1.81 4.53 -17.89
CA ASP A 75 2.58 5.40 -18.78
C ASP A 75 3.80 4.67 -19.41
N VAL A 76 4.22 3.56 -18.81
CA VAL A 76 5.25 2.67 -19.36
C VAL A 76 4.69 1.80 -20.49
N GLU A 77 3.38 1.52 -20.56
CA GLU A 77 2.77 0.74 -21.65
C GLU A 77 2.66 1.59 -22.94
N PRO A 78 3.57 1.45 -23.92
CA PRO A 78 3.50 2.21 -25.16
C PRO A 78 2.99 1.25 -26.23
N THR A 79 1.71 1.34 -26.59
CA THR A 79 1.28 0.84 -27.92
C THR A 79 1.48 -0.68 -28.16
N SER A 80 1.48 -1.54 -27.13
CA SER A 80 1.55 -3.00 -27.35
C SER A 80 0.19 -3.64 -27.67
N ARG A 81 -0.92 -2.89 -27.53
CA ARG A 81 -2.28 -3.31 -27.91
C ARG A 81 -2.74 -2.77 -29.27
N GLY A 82 -1.83 -2.35 -30.15
CA GLY A 82 -2.21 -1.76 -31.44
C GLY A 82 -1.16 -1.91 -32.53
N ARG A 83 -0.84 -3.15 -32.93
CA ARG A 83 -0.43 -3.57 -34.29
C ARG A 83 -0.16 -5.07 -34.33
N ARG A 84 -1.22 -5.87 -34.38
CA ARG A 84 -1.39 -7.02 -35.28
C ARG A 84 -2.87 -7.19 -35.55
#